data_AF-A0A959ZY54-F1
#
_entry.id   AF-A0A959ZY54-F1
#
_cell.length_a   1.000
_cell.length_b   1.000
_cell.length_c   1.000
_cell.angle_alpha   90.00
_cell.angle_beta   90.00
_cell.angle_gamma   90.00
#
_symmetry.space_group_name_H-M   'P 1'
#
loop_
_entity.id
_entity.type
_entity.pdbx_description
1 polymer ?
#
loop_
_entity_poly.entity_id
_entity_poly.type
_entity_poly.pdbx_seq_one_letter_code
_entity_poly.pdbx_strand_id
1 'polypeptide(L)'
;MEIAVFAYGSLVSRPSAELTLGRAVPVQAPAALRGYGRGFTLIRDNRRCEKTFARRDDGWVPDHVLALNLDPGVPEQEVNGALIDVSVEELADLDRRELRYRRIDVTERIGDAAAAFGRVYTYVARGEHHAPVPPVSAVVLSSYERTVEEAFAGLGAGELGRYRETTDRGEAERIDAYLLTGEIPARNPRAW
;
A
#
# COMPACT_ATOMS: atom_id res chain seq x y z
N MET A 1 -7.16 -2.72 24.41
CA MET A 1 -7.01 -1.41 23.75
C MET A 1 -7.16 -1.67 22.26
N GLU A 2 -8.10 -1.01 21.60
CA GLU A 2 -8.39 -1.26 20.19
C GLU A 2 -7.25 -0.71 19.31
N ILE A 3 -6.82 -1.52 18.34
CA ILE A 3 -5.71 -1.21 17.44
C ILE A 3 -6.27 -1.11 16.04
N ALA A 4 -5.85 -0.08 15.30
CA ALA A 4 -6.14 0.02 13.88
C ALA A 4 -4.88 0.16 13.04
N VAL A 5 -5.01 -0.17 11.76
CA VAL A 5 -4.05 0.17 10.72
C VAL A 5 -4.67 1.17 9.76
N PHE A 6 -3.96 2.26 9.49
CA PHE A 6 -4.27 3.17 8.40
C PHE A 6 -3.73 2.60 7.08
N ALA A 7 -4.64 2.10 6.26
CA ALA A 7 -4.36 1.61 4.92
C ALA A 7 -4.40 2.77 3.90
N TYR A 8 -3.39 2.86 3.04
CA TYR A 8 -3.27 3.93 2.03
C TYR A 8 -2.99 3.43 0.61
N GLY A 9 -2.87 2.10 0.45
CA GLY A 9 -2.64 1.41 -0.82
C GLY A 9 -3.48 0.15 -0.91
N SER A 10 -2.87 -0.99 -1.27
CA SER A 10 -3.63 -2.24 -1.50
C SER A 10 -4.45 -2.77 -0.32
N LEU A 11 -4.19 -2.34 0.93
CA LEU A 11 -5.01 -2.72 2.09
C LEU A 11 -6.36 -1.98 2.17
N VAL A 12 -6.54 -0.88 1.41
CA VAL A 12 -7.86 -0.24 1.24
C VAL A 12 -8.80 -1.18 0.48
N SER A 13 -8.25 -2.07 -0.35
CA SER A 13 -9.02 -3.13 -0.99
C SER A 13 -9.45 -4.15 0.07
N ARG A 14 -10.76 -4.19 0.35
CA ARG A 14 -11.34 -5.16 1.28
C ARG A 14 -10.95 -6.61 0.97
N PRO A 15 -11.03 -7.12 -0.28
CA PRO A 15 -10.55 -8.47 -0.59
C PRO A 15 -9.07 -8.73 -0.25
N SER A 16 -8.21 -7.73 -0.44
CA SER A 16 -6.78 -7.82 -0.09
C SER A 16 -6.56 -7.86 1.43
N ALA A 17 -7.31 -7.04 2.17
CA ALA A 17 -7.29 -7.04 3.63
C ALA A 17 -7.84 -8.36 4.20
N GLU A 18 -9.00 -8.83 3.71
CA GLU A 18 -9.62 -10.10 4.12
C GLU A 18 -8.71 -11.30 3.88
N LEU A 19 -8.06 -11.35 2.71
CA LEU A 19 -7.10 -12.39 2.39
C LEU A 19 -5.97 -12.43 3.42
N THR A 20 -5.41 -11.26 3.75
CA THR A 20 -4.28 -11.13 4.69
C THR A 20 -4.68 -11.51 6.11
N LEU A 21 -5.79 -10.95 6.61
CA LEU A 21 -6.26 -11.14 7.98
C LEU A 21 -6.91 -12.52 8.18
N GLY A 22 -7.30 -13.20 7.10
CA GLY A 22 -7.95 -14.51 7.17
C GLY A 22 -9.38 -14.46 7.73
N ARG A 23 -10.01 -13.28 7.73
CA ARG A 23 -11.41 -13.06 8.14
C ARG A 23 -12.08 -11.99 7.29
N ALA A 24 -13.41 -11.92 7.38
CA ALA A 24 -14.16 -10.81 6.80
C ALA A 24 -13.77 -9.47 7.46
N VAL A 25 -13.70 -8.42 6.65
CA VAL A 25 -13.41 -7.05 7.08
C VAL A 25 -14.67 -6.22 6.81
N PRO A 26 -15.20 -5.49 7.80
CA PRO A 26 -16.36 -4.63 7.59
C PRO A 26 -16.06 -3.53 6.55
N VAL A 27 -17.11 -2.87 6.05
CA VAL A 27 -16.93 -1.68 5.22
C VAL A 27 -16.15 -0.64 6.02
N GLN A 28 -15.04 -0.19 5.44
CA GLN A 28 -14.14 0.75 6.10
C GLN A 28 -14.64 2.18 5.87
N ALA A 29 -14.57 3.01 6.90
CA ALA A 29 -14.79 4.45 6.74
C ALA A 29 -13.53 5.11 6.17
N PRO A 30 -13.67 6.14 5.31
CA PRO A 30 -12.55 6.97 4.92
C PRO A 30 -11.90 7.62 6.14
N ALA A 31 -10.58 7.70 6.12
CA ALA A 31 -9.77 8.40 7.10
C ALA A 31 -8.68 9.20 6.39
N ALA A 32 -8.08 10.12 7.13
CA ALA A 32 -7.07 11.03 6.63
C ALA A 32 -5.82 10.96 7.51
N LEU A 33 -4.65 10.98 6.88
CA LEU A 33 -3.36 11.01 7.56
C LEU A 33 -2.61 12.29 7.21
N ARG A 34 -2.32 13.11 8.21
CA ARG A 34 -1.65 14.41 8.08
C ARG A 34 -0.14 14.31 8.13
N GLY A 35 0.54 15.19 7.39
CA GLY A 35 1.99 15.34 7.45
C GLY A 35 2.77 14.38 6.54
N TYR A 36 2.09 13.70 5.63
CA TYR A 36 2.66 12.73 4.70
C TYR A 36 2.28 13.04 3.26
N GLY A 37 3.25 12.87 2.36
CA GLY A 37 3.00 12.64 0.94
C GLY A 37 2.74 11.16 0.66
N ARG A 38 2.05 10.86 -0.45
CA ARG A 38 1.92 9.49 -0.95
C ARG A 38 2.46 9.44 -2.38
N GLY A 39 3.26 8.43 -2.68
CA GLY A 39 3.80 8.22 -4.03
C GLY A 39 4.28 6.80 -4.26
N PHE A 40 4.64 6.49 -5.51
CA PHE A 40 5.23 5.20 -5.89
C PHE A 40 6.73 5.16 -5.57
N THR A 41 7.07 5.33 -4.28
CA THR A 41 8.46 5.47 -3.79
C THR A 41 8.96 4.24 -3.04
N LEU A 42 8.14 3.18 -2.88
CA LEU A 42 8.67 1.87 -2.46
C LEU A 42 9.25 1.15 -3.69
N ILE A 43 10.51 0.73 -3.60
CA ILE A 43 11.19 -0.05 -4.63
C ILE A 43 11.44 -1.50 -4.19
N ARG A 44 11.18 -2.45 -5.10
CA ARG A 44 11.59 -3.85 -4.95
C ARG A 44 12.42 -4.30 -6.14
N ASP A 45 13.46 -5.09 -5.89
CA ASP A 45 14.23 -5.82 -6.90
C ASP A 45 13.37 -7.01 -7.39
N ASN A 46 12.84 -6.91 -8.60
CA ASN A 46 11.91 -7.87 -9.16
C ASN A 46 12.52 -9.27 -9.36
N ARG A 47 13.86 -9.37 -9.38
CA ARG A 47 14.58 -10.64 -9.60
C ARG A 47 15.02 -11.32 -8.31
N ARG A 48 15.03 -10.59 -7.19
CA ARG A 48 15.48 -11.10 -5.87
C ARG A 48 14.35 -11.25 -4.85
N CYS A 49 13.16 -10.77 -5.17
CA CYS A 49 12.01 -10.79 -4.27
C CYS A 49 11.17 -12.07 -4.40
N GLU A 50 10.24 -12.27 -3.46
CA GLU A 50 9.31 -13.40 -3.42
C GLU A 50 8.36 -13.50 -4.63
N LYS A 51 8.30 -12.46 -5.46
CA LYS A 51 7.54 -12.43 -6.70
C LYS A 51 8.38 -11.78 -7.79
N THR A 52 8.46 -12.46 -8.92
CA THR A 52 9.04 -11.93 -10.16
C THR A 52 7.93 -11.76 -11.18
N PHE A 53 7.85 -10.56 -11.75
CA PHE A 53 6.87 -10.22 -12.78
C PHE A 53 7.54 -10.05 -14.13
N ALA A 54 6.86 -10.50 -15.19
CA ALA A 54 7.24 -10.26 -16.57
C ALA A 54 6.12 -9.50 -17.28
N ARG A 55 6.48 -8.57 -18.17
CA ARG A 55 5.53 -7.86 -19.03
C ARG A 55 4.81 -8.86 -19.92
N ARG A 56 3.49 -8.70 -20.04
CA ARG A 56 2.65 -9.67 -20.75
C ARG A 56 2.96 -9.76 -22.24
N ASP A 57 3.24 -8.63 -22.87
CA ASP A 57 3.32 -8.55 -24.33
C ASP A 57 4.57 -9.22 -24.92
N ASP A 58 5.71 -9.12 -24.24
CA ASP A 58 7.01 -9.56 -24.75
C ASP A 58 7.82 -10.41 -23.75
N GLY A 59 7.30 -10.65 -22.55
CA GLY A 59 7.98 -11.41 -21.51
C GLY A 59 9.17 -10.68 -20.87
N TRP A 60 9.36 -9.37 -21.14
CA TRP A 60 10.45 -8.61 -20.54
C TRP A 60 10.31 -8.57 -19.01
N VAL A 61 11.41 -8.87 -18.30
CA VAL A 61 11.48 -8.83 -16.84
C VAL A 61 12.15 -7.52 -16.39
N PRO A 62 11.39 -6.55 -15.88
CA PRO A 62 11.96 -5.31 -15.34
C PRO A 62 12.85 -5.62 -14.15
N ASP A 63 13.88 -4.81 -13.92
CA ASP A 63 14.77 -4.99 -12.76
C ASP A 63 14.07 -4.57 -11.46
N HIS A 64 13.22 -3.54 -11.51
CA HIS A 64 12.57 -2.99 -10.35
C HIS A 64 11.07 -2.80 -10.57
N VAL A 65 10.30 -3.04 -9.52
CA VAL A 65 8.87 -2.73 -9.49
C VAL A 65 8.62 -1.78 -8.32
N LEU A 66 7.77 -0.79 -8.56
CA LEU A 66 7.39 0.21 -7.58
C LEU A 66 6.02 -0.09 -6.96
N ALA A 67 5.84 0.29 -5.70
CA ALA A 67 4.57 0.27 -4.99
C ALA A 67 4.39 1.55 -4.17
N LEU A 68 3.18 1.77 -3.65
CA LEU A 68 2.88 2.96 -2.87
C LEU A 68 3.64 2.99 -1.55
N ASN A 69 4.07 4.18 -1.17
CA ASN A 69 4.67 4.48 0.11
C ASN A 69 4.12 5.82 0.64
N LEU A 70 4.35 6.08 1.93
CA LEU A 70 4.13 7.37 2.57
C LEU A 70 5.47 8.03 2.91
N ASP A 71 5.62 9.27 2.49
CA ASP A 71 6.82 10.08 2.72
C ASP A 71 6.53 11.13 3.80
N PRO A 72 7.18 11.04 4.98
CA PRO A 72 6.93 11.96 6.07
C PRO A 72 7.49 13.35 5.78
N GLY A 73 6.98 14.35 6.49
CA GLY A 73 7.56 15.70 6.47
C GLY A 73 6.95 16.60 5.42
N VAL A 74 5.68 16.37 5.08
CA VAL A 74 4.88 17.26 4.22
C VAL A 74 3.72 17.83 5.05
N PRO A 75 3.97 18.83 5.93
CA PRO A 75 3.04 19.20 7.00
C PRO A 75 1.64 19.61 6.53
N GLU A 76 1.56 20.28 5.40
CA GLU A 76 0.31 20.79 4.81
C GLU A 76 -0.46 19.71 4.02
N GLN A 77 0.13 18.53 3.80
CA GLN A 77 -0.48 17.47 3.00
C GLN A 77 -1.24 16.48 3.90
N GLU A 78 -2.42 16.08 3.41
CA GLU A 78 -3.26 15.09 4.05
C GLU A 78 -3.70 14.05 3.01
N VAL A 79 -3.24 12.82 3.17
CA VAL A 79 -3.59 11.71 2.27
C VAL A 79 -4.79 10.95 2.83
N ASN A 80 -5.71 10.58 1.95
CA ASN A 80 -6.84 9.74 2.33
C ASN A 80 -6.49 8.25 2.35
N GLY A 81 -7.23 7.48 3.13
CA GLY A 81 -7.05 6.06 3.32
C GLY A 81 -8.21 5.49 4.12
N ALA A 82 -8.01 4.33 4.72
CA ALA A 82 -9.03 3.62 5.48
C ALA A 82 -8.46 3.10 6.80
N LEU A 83 -9.26 3.11 7.87
CA LEU A 83 -8.90 2.47 9.12
C LEU A 83 -9.40 1.03 9.15
N ILE A 84 -8.51 0.10 9.52
CA ILE A 84 -8.81 -1.32 9.66
C ILE A 84 -8.55 -1.71 11.10
N ASP A 85 -9.60 -2.08 11.84
CA ASP A 85 -9.47 -2.71 13.16
C ASP A 85 -8.72 -4.04 13.01
N VAL A 86 -7.70 -4.23 13.83
CA VAL A 86 -6.86 -5.42 13.87
C VAL A 86 -6.57 -5.86 15.31
N SER A 87 -6.47 -7.17 15.52
CA SER A 87 -5.87 -7.74 16.72
C SER A 87 -4.34 -7.60 16.73
N VAL A 88 -3.70 -7.92 17.85
CA VAL A 88 -2.23 -7.95 17.95
C VAL A 88 -1.64 -9.03 17.04
N GLU A 89 -2.31 -10.17 16.94
CA GLU A 89 -1.91 -11.30 16.09
C GLU A 89 -2.04 -10.93 14.61
N GLU A 90 -3.14 -10.27 14.24
CA GLU A 90 -3.38 -9.76 12.89
C GLU A 90 -2.36 -8.69 12.49
N LEU A 91 -1.95 -7.85 13.44
CA LEU A 91 -0.88 -6.89 13.22
C LEU A 91 0.46 -7.57 12.94
N ALA A 92 0.73 -8.72 13.57
CA ALA A 92 1.91 -9.55 13.26
C ALA A 92 1.79 -10.24 11.89
N ASP A 93 0.58 -10.64 11.48
CA ASP A 93 0.32 -11.15 10.12
C ASP A 93 0.60 -10.06 9.06
N LEU A 94 0.19 -8.83 9.33
CA LEU A 94 0.51 -7.67 8.49
C LEU A 94 2.01 -7.39 8.44
N ASP A 95 2.73 -7.48 9.57
CA ASP A 95 4.20 -7.35 9.57
C ASP A 95 4.88 -8.37 8.65
N ARG A 96 4.37 -9.61 8.61
CA ARG A 96 4.91 -10.66 7.71
C ARG A 96 4.56 -10.42 6.25
N ARG A 97 3.43 -9.76 5.96
CA ARG A 97 3.06 -9.35 4.60
C ARG A 97 3.90 -8.15 4.13
N GLU A 98 4.14 -7.20 5.02
CA GLU A 98 4.75 -5.90 4.73
C GLU A 98 6.28 -5.91 4.95
N LEU A 99 6.98 -6.94 4.48
CA LEU A 99 8.42 -7.19 4.74
C LEU A 99 9.33 -5.97 4.47
N ARG A 100 8.98 -5.18 3.44
CA ARG A 100 9.76 -4.01 2.97
C ARG A 100 9.41 -2.72 3.68
N TYR A 101 8.39 -2.75 4.52
CA TYR A 101 7.96 -1.61 5.29
C TYR A 101 8.34 -1.80 6.76
N ARG A 102 8.39 -0.67 7.47
CA ARG A 102 8.40 -0.62 8.93
C ARG A 102 7.04 -0.12 9.41
N ARG A 103 6.52 -0.76 10.46
CA ARG A 103 5.34 -0.28 11.16
C ARG A 103 5.69 0.95 11.99
N ILE A 104 4.89 2.01 11.90
CA ILE A 104 5.04 3.24 12.68
C ILE A 104 3.72 3.65 13.31
N ASP A 105 3.79 4.30 14.48
CA ASP A 105 2.63 4.87 15.16
C ASP A 105 2.25 6.22 14.55
N VAL A 106 0.99 6.34 14.14
CA VAL A 106 0.41 7.56 13.55
C VAL A 106 -0.85 8.01 14.28
N THR A 107 -1.08 7.53 15.50
CA THR A 107 -2.29 7.80 16.29
C THR A 107 -2.64 9.29 16.32
N GLU A 108 -1.66 10.15 16.61
CA GLU A 108 -1.86 11.61 16.72
C GLU A 108 -2.06 12.32 15.37
N ARG A 109 -1.86 11.63 14.24
CA ARG A 109 -1.90 12.21 12.88
C ARG A 109 -3.16 11.86 12.09
N ILE A 110 -4.03 11.02 12.66
CA ILE A 110 -5.29 10.59 12.04
C ILE A 110 -6.47 11.50 12.43
N GLY A 111 -6.28 12.37 13.43
CA GLY A 111 -7.32 13.26 13.93
C GLY A 111 -8.47 12.50 14.61
N ASP A 112 -9.69 13.03 14.51
CA ASP A 112 -10.86 12.53 15.24
C ASP A 112 -11.26 11.09 14.85
N ALA A 113 -10.88 10.63 13.65
CA ALA A 113 -11.11 9.25 13.23
C ALA A 113 -10.37 8.23 14.10
N ALA A 114 -9.30 8.64 14.79
CA ALA A 114 -8.59 7.80 15.76
C ALA A 114 -9.32 7.70 17.11
N ALA A 115 -10.36 8.50 17.38
CA ALA A 115 -11.00 8.52 18.71
C ALA A 115 -11.63 7.17 19.11
N ALA A 116 -11.97 6.33 18.12
CA ALA A 116 -12.43 4.96 18.35
C ALA A 116 -11.29 3.98 18.71
N PHE A 117 -10.03 4.33 18.44
CA PHE A 117 -8.89 3.43 18.59
C PHE A 117 -7.89 3.96 19.61
N GLY A 118 -7.32 3.06 20.43
CA GLY A 118 -6.26 3.46 21.35
C GLY A 118 -4.90 3.64 20.67
N ARG A 119 -4.68 2.94 19.55
CA ARG A 119 -3.49 3.09 18.70
C ARG A 119 -3.83 2.91 17.22
N VAL A 120 -3.22 3.76 16.39
CA VAL A 120 -3.25 3.59 14.94
C VAL A 120 -1.84 3.46 14.40
N TYR A 121 -1.60 2.40 13.64
CA TYR A 121 -0.33 2.16 12.95
C TYR A 121 -0.46 2.37 11.43
N THR A 122 0.66 2.63 10.76
CA THR A 122 0.77 2.50 9.31
C THR A 122 2.13 1.88 8.96
N TYR A 123 2.33 1.58 7.68
CA TYR A 123 3.55 0.98 7.15
C TYR A 123 4.24 1.97 6.22
N VAL A 124 5.52 2.27 6.46
CA VAL A 124 6.34 3.14 5.58
C VAL A 124 7.57 2.39 5.12
N ALA A 125 8.06 2.65 3.91
CA ALA A 125 9.20 1.96 3.33
C ALA A 125 10.40 1.98 4.30
N ARG A 126 11.09 0.84 4.41
CA ARG A 126 12.42 0.81 5.05
C ARG A 126 13.41 1.57 4.16
N GLY A 127 14.49 2.08 4.75
CA GLY A 127 15.43 2.97 4.04
C GLY A 127 16.01 2.31 2.78
N GLU A 128 16.33 1.03 2.85
CA GLU A 128 16.85 0.20 1.75
C GLU A 128 15.82 -0.10 0.65
N HIS A 129 14.53 0.18 0.89
CA HIS A 129 13.43 -0.01 -0.04
C HIS A 129 12.73 1.31 -0.42
N HIS A 130 13.33 2.44 -0.05
CA HIS A 130 12.79 3.77 -0.33
C HIS A 130 13.57 4.44 -1.46
N ALA A 131 12.88 4.75 -2.56
CA ALA A 131 13.42 5.44 -3.72
C ALA A 131 12.51 6.64 -4.10
N PRO A 132 12.74 7.83 -3.52
CA PRO A 132 12.03 9.06 -3.91
C PRO A 132 12.16 9.39 -5.39
N VAL A 133 13.32 9.06 -5.97
CA VAL A 133 13.59 9.12 -7.40
C VAL A 133 13.83 7.69 -7.87
N PRO A 134 12.84 7.02 -8.49
CA PRO A 134 13.00 5.65 -8.92
C PRO A 134 14.01 5.53 -10.07
N PRO A 135 14.70 4.39 -10.22
CA PRO A 135 15.53 4.10 -11.38
C PRO A 135 14.73 4.18 -12.69
N VAL A 136 15.39 4.58 -13.78
CA VAL A 136 14.76 4.75 -15.11
C VAL A 136 14.06 3.48 -15.61
N SER A 137 14.55 2.29 -15.25
CA SER A 137 13.96 1.00 -15.65
C SER A 137 12.90 0.47 -14.68
N ALA A 138 12.56 1.22 -13.63
CA ALA A 138 11.53 0.80 -12.68
C ALA A 138 10.13 0.98 -13.27
N VAL A 139 9.25 0.04 -12.96
CA VAL A 139 7.88 0.03 -13.48
C VAL A 139 6.86 -0.04 -12.35
N VAL A 140 5.63 0.38 -12.63
CA VAL A 140 4.45 0.13 -11.80
C VAL A 140 3.61 -0.95 -12.48
N LEU A 141 3.11 -1.92 -11.72
CA LEU A 141 2.18 -2.91 -12.28
C LEU A 141 0.80 -2.28 -12.46
N SER A 142 0.26 -2.28 -13.69
CA SER A 142 -1.07 -1.71 -13.97
C SER A 142 -2.17 -2.42 -13.17
N SER A 143 -2.01 -3.72 -12.90
CA SER A 143 -2.95 -4.50 -12.07
C SER A 143 -3.00 -3.98 -10.62
N TYR A 144 -1.85 -3.62 -10.05
CA TYR A 144 -1.75 -3.06 -8.71
C TYR A 144 -2.41 -1.69 -8.64
N GLU A 145 -2.04 -0.78 -9.54
CA GLU A 145 -2.58 0.59 -9.55
C GLU A 145 -4.10 0.60 -9.74
N ARG A 146 -4.62 -0.22 -10.66
CA ARG A 146 -6.07 -0.38 -10.86
C ARG A 146 -6.78 -0.91 -9.60
N THR A 147 -6.21 -1.91 -8.93
CA THR A 147 -6.80 -2.47 -7.70
C THR A 147 -6.89 -1.40 -6.60
N VAL A 148 -5.88 -0.55 -6.50
CA VAL A 148 -5.89 0.56 -5.52
C VAL A 148 -6.92 1.61 -5.91
N GLU A 149 -6.96 2.04 -7.18
CA GLU A 149 -7.96 3.03 -7.64
C GLU A 149 -9.40 2.51 -7.45
N GLU A 150 -9.68 1.24 -7.75
CA GLU A 150 -10.98 0.62 -7.52
C GLU A 150 -11.34 0.57 -6.02
N ALA A 151 -10.35 0.30 -5.16
CA ALA A 151 -10.56 0.33 -3.72
C ALA A 151 -10.94 1.73 -3.21
N PHE A 152 -10.25 2.78 -3.68
CA PHE A 152 -10.61 4.16 -3.33
C PHE A 152 -11.94 4.60 -3.96
N ALA A 153 -12.31 4.09 -5.14
CA ALA A 153 -13.63 4.34 -5.72
C ALA A 153 -14.75 3.75 -4.84
N GLY A 154 -14.52 2.56 -4.26
CA GLY A 154 -15.46 1.88 -3.38
C GLY A 154 -15.47 2.39 -1.93
N LEU A 155 -14.48 3.21 -1.53
CA LEU A 155 -14.34 3.70 -0.15
C LEU A 155 -15.35 4.80 0.19
N GLY A 156 -15.73 5.62 -0.79
CA GLY A 156 -16.69 6.70 -0.59
C GLY A 156 -16.72 7.67 -1.77
N ALA A 157 -17.77 8.49 -1.83
CA ALA A 157 -17.90 9.52 -2.84
C ALA A 157 -16.73 10.53 -2.72
N GLY A 158 -16.01 10.77 -3.82
CA GLY A 158 -14.88 11.70 -3.87
C GLY A 158 -13.52 11.11 -3.44
N GLU A 159 -13.49 9.94 -2.80
CA GLU A 159 -12.25 9.35 -2.27
C GLU A 159 -11.24 8.96 -3.37
N LEU A 160 -11.71 8.49 -4.53
CA LEU A 160 -10.83 8.28 -5.69
C LEU A 160 -10.25 9.60 -6.24
N GLY A 161 -11.05 10.67 -6.28
CA GLY A 161 -10.59 11.98 -6.72
C GLY A 161 -9.48 12.48 -5.81
N ARG A 162 -9.74 12.45 -4.50
CA ARG A 162 -8.76 12.81 -3.47
C ARG A 162 -7.52 11.92 -3.50
N TYR A 163 -7.67 10.62 -3.75
CA TYR A 163 -6.53 9.72 -3.93
C TYR A 163 -5.64 10.19 -5.07
N ARG A 164 -6.21 10.50 -6.24
CA ARG A 164 -5.47 10.96 -7.42
C ARG A 164 -4.80 12.31 -7.20
N GLU A 165 -5.48 13.25 -6.53
CA GLU A 165 -4.94 14.59 -6.24
C GLU A 165 -3.76 14.56 -5.24
N THR A 166 -3.79 13.62 -4.29
CA THR A 166 -2.81 13.55 -3.20
C THR A 166 -1.71 12.50 -3.40
N THR A 167 -1.70 11.83 -4.55
CA THR A 167 -0.72 10.78 -4.87
C THR A 167 0.19 11.20 -6.01
N ASP A 168 1.48 11.28 -5.74
CA ASP A 168 2.49 11.41 -6.80
C ASP A 168 2.59 10.10 -7.58
N ARG A 169 2.15 10.14 -8.85
CA ARG A 169 2.24 9.00 -9.75
C ARG A 169 3.65 8.76 -10.28
N GLY A 170 4.52 9.78 -10.25
CA GLY A 170 5.84 9.76 -10.88
C GLY A 170 5.79 9.46 -12.38
N GLU A 171 6.95 9.22 -12.97
CA GLU A 171 7.13 9.01 -14.42
C GLU A 171 7.35 7.54 -14.82
N ALA A 172 7.44 6.62 -13.84
CA ALA A 172 7.67 5.20 -14.10
C ALA A 172 6.62 4.60 -15.05
N GLU A 173 7.06 3.75 -15.98
CA GLU A 173 6.16 3.07 -16.92
C GLU A 173 5.16 2.18 -16.18
N ARG A 174 3.90 2.19 -16.62
CA ARG A 174 2.88 1.25 -16.16
C ARG A 174 2.80 0.08 -17.13
N ILE A 175 3.08 -1.13 -16.66
CA ILE A 175 3.04 -2.32 -17.50
C ILE A 175 1.93 -3.29 -17.08
N ASP A 176 1.29 -3.92 -18.06
CA ASP A 176 0.56 -5.16 -17.81
C ASP A 176 1.58 -6.29 -17.65
N ALA A 177 1.46 -7.02 -16.54
CA ALA A 177 2.42 -8.04 -16.16
C ALA A 177 1.71 -9.28 -15.62
N TYR A 178 2.43 -10.40 -15.66
CA TYR A 178 2.04 -11.63 -15.02
C TYR A 178 3.12 -12.10 -14.07
N LEU A 179 2.72 -12.85 -13.03
CA LEU A 179 3.65 -13.49 -12.11
C LEU A 179 4.38 -14.61 -12.85
N LEU A 180 5.69 -14.45 -13.03
CA LEU A 180 6.56 -15.44 -13.65
C LEU A 180 6.92 -16.55 -12.65
N THR A 181 7.35 -16.16 -11.45
CA THR A 181 7.71 -17.08 -10.35
C THR A 181 7.40 -16.43 -9.01
N GLY A 182 7.11 -17.22 -7.98
CA GLY A 182 7.06 -16.69 -6.62
C GLY A 182 6.94 -17.70 -5.49
N GLU A 183 7.73 -17.49 -4.44
CA GLU A 183 7.65 -18.16 -3.13
C GLU A 183 6.84 -17.28 -2.17
N ILE A 184 5.57 -17.08 -2.51
CA ILE A 184 4.72 -16.11 -1.82
C ILE A 184 4.26 -16.71 -0.48
N PRO A 185 4.43 -16.01 0.66
CA PRO A 185 3.82 -16.42 1.91
C PRO A 185 2.31 -16.67 1.75
N ALA A 186 1.77 -17.64 2.48
CA ALA A 186 0.33 -17.85 2.52
C ALA A 186 -0.39 -16.52 2.84
N ARG A 187 -1.58 -16.30 2.26
CA ARG A 187 -2.43 -15.12 2.50
C ARG A 187 -1.91 -13.77 1.95
N ASN A 188 -1.02 -13.77 0.97
CA ASN A 188 -0.59 -12.57 0.24
C ASN A 188 -1.14 -12.59 -1.21
N PRO A 189 -1.70 -11.48 -1.74
CA PRO A 189 -2.20 -11.43 -3.12
C PRO A 189 -1.15 -11.87 -4.15
N ARG A 190 -1.55 -12.65 -5.16
CA ARG A 190 -0.61 -13.16 -6.19
C ARG A 190 -0.52 -12.29 -7.45
N ALA A 191 -1.51 -11.44 -7.69
CA ALA A 191 -1.63 -10.67 -8.92
C ALA A 191 -0.75 -9.40 -8.96
N TRP A 192 -0.05 -9.08 -7.87
CA TRP A 192 0.89 -7.96 -7.74
C TRP A 192 1.88 -8.17 -6.58
#